data_AF-A0A4R9PQX8-F1
#
_entry.id   AF-A0A4R9PQX8-F1
#
_cell.length_a   1.000
_cell.length_b   1.000
_cell.length_c   1.000
_cell.angle_alpha   90.00
_cell.angle_beta   90.00
_cell.angle_gamma   90.00
#
_symmetry.space_group_name_H-M   'P 1'
#
loop_
_entity.id
_entity.type
_entity.pdbx_description
1 polymer ?
#
loop_
_entity_poly.entity_id
_entity_poly.type
_entity_poly.pdbx_seq_one_letter_code
_entity_poly.pdbx_strand_id
1 'polypeptide(L)'
;CKGFYYHFLDIRTGRRVWKCELSTVDTALLLAGALAAGAYFDGDDESELEIRRLADALYRRVDWRWAQNGGATVTHGWRPEKGFLRYRWEGYDEALILYVLGLGSPTHPLPPE
;
A
#
# COMPACT_ATOMS: atom_id res chain seq x y z
N CYS A 1 0.27 -3.52 11.44
CA CYS A 1 0.78 -2.95 10.18
C CYS A 1 -0.10 -1.76 9.81
N LYS A 2 0.48 -0.59 9.56
CA LYS A 2 -0.21 0.70 9.31
C LYS A 2 -0.92 0.74 7.93
N GLY A 3 -1.73 -0.27 7.65
CA GLY A 3 -2.39 -0.53 6.36
C GLY A 3 -1.55 -1.26 5.30
N PHE A 4 -0.24 -1.35 5.48
CA PHE A 4 0.64 -2.01 4.50
C PHE A 4 0.80 -3.53 4.69
N TYR A 5 1.24 -4.20 3.62
CA TYR A 5 1.43 -5.64 3.51
C TYR A 5 2.91 -6.04 3.46
N TYR A 6 3.19 -7.27 3.90
CA TYR A 6 4.51 -7.88 3.71
C TYR A 6 4.71 -8.28 2.25
N HIS A 7 5.96 -8.16 1.79
CA HIS A 7 6.38 -8.56 0.44
C HIS A 7 5.91 -9.98 0.11
N PHE A 8 6.06 -10.90 1.08
CA PHE A 8 5.64 -12.28 0.93
C PHE A 8 4.79 -12.74 2.11
N LEU A 9 3.65 -13.35 1.75
CA LEU A 9 2.74 -14.01 2.66
C LEU A 9 2.59 -15.48 2.27
N ASP A 10 2.43 -16.34 3.27
CA ASP A 10 1.97 -17.70 3.05
C ASP A 10 0.50 -17.66 2.59
N ILE A 11 0.20 -18.26 1.44
CA ILE A 11 -1.13 -18.16 0.82
C ILE A 11 -2.24 -18.83 1.63
N ARG A 12 -1.92 -19.80 2.49
CA ARG A 12 -2.91 -20.52 3.28
C ARG A 12 -3.25 -19.80 4.57
N THR A 13 -2.28 -19.11 5.16
CA THR A 13 -2.40 -18.51 6.49
C THR A 13 -2.44 -16.99 6.48
N GLY A 14 -2.05 -16.36 5.37
CA GLY A 14 -1.89 -14.90 5.27
C GLY A 14 -0.78 -14.34 6.15
N ARG A 15 0.11 -15.19 6.68
CA ARG A 15 1.19 -14.78 7.59
C ARG A 15 2.45 -14.45 6.82
N ARG A 16 3.20 -13.45 7.31
CA ARG A 16 4.54 -13.09 6.82
C ARG A 16 5.45 -14.32 6.74
N VAL A 17 6.17 -14.46 5.63
CA VAL A 17 7.20 -15.49 5.45
C VAL A 17 8.59 -14.90 5.25
N TRP A 18 9.62 -15.75 5.41
CA TRP A 18 11.03 -15.45 5.15
C TRP A 18 11.61 -14.19 5.81
N LYS A 19 10.98 -13.71 6.89
CA LYS A 19 11.33 -12.46 7.56
C LYS A 19 11.42 -11.28 6.57
N CYS A 20 10.62 -11.31 5.50
CA CYS A 20 10.56 -10.21 4.54
C CYS A 20 10.05 -8.92 5.20
N GLU A 21 10.35 -7.79 4.58
CA GLU A 21 9.79 -6.50 4.98
C GLU A 21 8.31 -6.39 4.65
N LEU A 22 7.65 -5.51 5.40
CA LEU A 22 6.50 -4.79 4.91
C LEU A 22 6.99 -3.91 3.74
N SER A 23 6.43 -4.13 2.56
CA SER A 23 6.89 -3.52 1.31
C SER A 23 5.92 -2.43 0.86
N THR A 24 6.44 -1.22 0.68
CA THR A 24 5.61 -0.07 0.28
C THR A 24 5.22 -0.16 -1.19
N VAL A 25 6.12 -0.64 -2.07
CA VAL A 25 5.83 -0.79 -3.51
C VAL A 25 4.87 -1.93 -3.79
N ASP A 26 5.03 -3.09 -3.15
CA ASP A 26 4.12 -4.23 -3.37
C ASP A 26 2.72 -3.93 -2.83
N THR A 27 2.64 -3.17 -1.73
CA THR A 27 1.36 -2.65 -1.25
C THR A 27 0.74 -1.72 -2.28
N ALA A 28 1.51 -0.79 -2.87
CA ALA A 28 0.99 0.12 -3.90
C ALA A 28 0.48 -0.64 -5.13
N LEU A 29 1.20 -1.68 -5.58
CA LEU A 29 0.78 -2.54 -6.69
C LEU A 29 -0.52 -3.31 -6.37
N LEU A 30 -0.64 -3.86 -5.16
CA LEU A 30 -1.87 -4.49 -4.69
C LEU A 30 -3.06 -3.52 -4.71
N LEU A 31 -2.86 -2.31 -4.19
CA LEU A 31 -3.91 -1.28 -4.14
C LEU A 31 -4.32 -0.83 -5.54
N ALA A 32 -3.37 -0.63 -6.45
CA ALA A 32 -3.66 -0.27 -7.84
C ALA A 32 -4.56 -1.33 -8.50
N GLY A 33 -4.24 -2.62 -8.32
CA GLY A 33 -5.07 -3.72 -8.81
C GLY A 33 -6.45 -3.77 -8.15
N ALA A 34 -6.52 -3.60 -6.82
CA ALA A 34 -7.80 -3.61 -6.09
C ALA A 34 -8.71 -2.45 -6.50
N LEU A 35 -8.16 -1.23 -6.62
CA LEU A 35 -8.90 -0.05 -7.07
C LEU A 35 -9.35 -0.19 -8.53
N ALA A 36 -8.50 -0.74 -9.40
CA ALA A 36 -8.90 -1.04 -10.78
C ALA A 36 -10.05 -2.05 -10.83
N ALA A 37 -10.01 -3.10 -10.01
CA ALA A 37 -11.12 -4.05 -9.89
C ALA A 37 -12.40 -3.36 -9.39
N GLY A 38 -12.31 -2.52 -8.36
CA GLY A 38 -13.45 -1.74 -7.86
C GLY A 38 -14.02 -0.76 -8.89
N ALA A 39 -13.19 -0.22 -9.79
CA ALA A 39 -13.66 0.62 -10.89
C ALA A 39 -14.31 -0.20 -12.02
N TYR A 40 -13.91 -1.46 -12.21
CA TYR A 40 -14.42 -2.34 -13.25
C TYR A 40 -15.76 -3.00 -12.88
N PHE A 41 -15.89 -3.47 -11.64
CA PHE A 41 -17.13 -4.05 -11.12
C PHE A 41 -18.01 -2.94 -10.56
N ASP A 42 -18.82 -2.30 -11.41
CA ASP A 42 -19.65 -1.13 -11.10
C ASP A 42 -21.17 -1.41 -11.05
N GLY A 43 -21.59 -2.67 -11.16
CA GLY A 43 -22.99 -3.08 -11.10
C GLY A 43 -23.62 -2.98 -9.70
N ASP A 44 -24.95 -3.02 -9.65
CA ASP A 44 -25.74 -2.90 -8.41
C ASP A 44 -25.88 -4.21 -7.59
N ASP A 45 -25.27 -5.31 -8.02
CA ASP A 45 -25.28 -6.58 -7.28
C ASP A 45 -24.49 -6.47 -5.95
N GLU A 46 -24.93 -7.21 -4.93
CA GLU A 46 -24.32 -7.21 -3.60
C GLU A 46 -22.82 -7.61 -3.64
N SER A 47 -22.45 -8.52 -4.54
CA SER A 47 -21.06 -9.00 -4.69
C SER A 47 -20.15 -7.89 -5.23
N GLU A 48 -20.63 -7.14 -6.23
CA GLU A 48 -19.86 -6.04 -6.81
C GLU A 48 -19.77 -4.84 -5.86
N LEU A 49 -20.86 -4.55 -5.14
CA LEU A 49 -20.86 -3.58 -4.04
C LEU A 49 -19.80 -3.95 -2.98
N GLU A 50 -19.67 -5.23 -2.64
CA GLU A 50 -18.65 -5.69 -1.70
C GLU A 50 -17.23 -5.49 -2.25
N ILE A 51 -16.97 -5.80 -3.53
CA ILE A 51 -15.65 -5.57 -4.15
C ILE A 51 -15.26 -4.10 -4.03
N ARG A 52 -16.16 -3.17 -4.40
CA ARG A 52 -15.91 -1.73 -4.32
C ARG A 52 -15.63 -1.27 -2.90
N ARG A 53 -16.44 -1.75 -1.94
CA ARG A 53 -16.27 -1.45 -0.52
C ARG A 53 -14.93 -1.95 0.02
N LEU A 54 -14.52 -3.16 -0.34
CA LEU A 54 -13.26 -3.73 0.11
C LEU A 54 -12.06 -3.02 -0.52
N ALA A 55 -12.10 -2.73 -1.82
CA ALA A 55 -11.05 -1.97 -2.51
C ALA A 55 -10.82 -0.59 -1.87
N ASP A 56 -11.90 0.17 -1.64
CA ASP A 56 -11.83 1.47 -0.96
C ASP A 56 -11.32 1.33 0.50
N ALA A 57 -11.83 0.33 1.24
CA ALA A 57 -11.40 0.09 2.62
C ALA A 57 -9.91 -0.30 2.74
N LEU A 58 -9.37 -1.04 1.76
CA LEU A 58 -7.95 -1.37 1.70
C LEU A 58 -7.13 -0.11 1.47
N TYR A 59 -7.50 0.70 0.48
CA TYR A 59 -6.78 1.92 0.12
C TYR A 59 -6.77 2.95 1.26
N ARG A 60 -7.93 3.21 1.88
CA ARG A 60 -8.08 4.17 2.97
C ARG A 60 -7.31 3.81 4.24
N ARG A 61 -6.94 2.54 4.42
CA ARG A 61 -6.23 2.08 5.62
C ARG A 61 -4.73 2.40 5.57
N VAL A 62 -4.18 2.64 4.39
CA VAL A 62 -2.73 2.82 4.20
C VAL A 62 -2.29 4.19 4.72
N ASP A 63 -1.41 4.20 5.71
CA ASP A 63 -0.86 5.40 6.34
C ASP A 63 0.43 5.84 5.62
N TRP A 64 0.29 6.57 4.52
CA TRP A 64 1.44 6.95 3.69
C TRP A 64 2.42 7.87 4.41
N ARG A 65 1.93 8.72 5.33
CA ARG A 65 2.76 9.56 6.20
C ARG A 65 3.64 8.74 7.15
N TRP A 66 3.11 7.64 7.68
CA TRP A 66 3.93 6.72 8.48
C TRP A 66 5.08 6.12 7.65
N ALA A 67 4.83 5.78 6.38
CA ALA A 67 5.84 5.20 5.50
C ALA A 67 6.97 6.18 5.10
N GLN A 68 6.75 7.49 5.24
CA GLN A 68 7.80 8.50 5.13
C GLN A 68 8.81 8.45 6.29
N ASN A 69 8.49 7.85 7.44
CA ASN A 69 9.37 7.82 8.61
C ASN A 69 10.03 9.19 8.92
N GLY A 70 9.26 10.27 8.79
CA GLY A 70 9.71 11.64 9.05
C GLY A 70 10.68 12.27 8.03
N GLY A 71 11.00 11.60 6.91
CA GLY A 71 11.78 12.19 5.81
C GLY A 71 10.91 12.54 4.59
N ALA A 72 11.50 13.21 3.60
CA ALA A 72 10.77 13.70 2.43
C ALA A 72 10.14 12.56 1.58
N THR A 73 10.95 11.55 1.24
CA THR A 73 10.52 10.41 0.42
C THR A 73 9.95 9.23 1.24
N VAL A 74 9.24 8.33 0.57
CA VAL A 74 8.72 7.09 1.17
C VAL A 74 9.85 6.06 1.29
N THR A 75 9.90 5.33 2.40
CA THR A 75 10.87 4.23 2.61
C THR A 75 10.50 3.00 1.77
N HIS A 76 11.46 2.18 1.37
CA HIS A 76 11.18 0.93 0.65
C HIS A 76 10.35 -0.05 1.49
N GLY A 77 10.49 0.01 2.81
CA GLY A 77 9.78 -0.88 3.67
C GLY A 77 10.17 -0.80 5.13
N TRP A 78 9.62 -1.71 5.91
CA TRP A 78 9.79 -1.79 7.36
C TRP A 78 9.83 -3.25 7.83
N ARG A 79 10.65 -3.56 8.82
CA ARG A 79 10.75 -4.89 9.43
C ARG A 79 10.46 -4.81 10.94
N PRO A 80 9.64 -5.73 11.50
CA PRO A 80 9.42 -5.82 12.95
C PRO A 80 10.69 -5.85 13.78
N GLU A 81 11.74 -6.46 13.25
CA GLU A 81 12.99 -6.67 13.99
C GLU A 81 13.89 -5.44 14.02
N LYS A 82 13.78 -4.54 13.04
CA LYS A 82 14.79 -3.48 12.81
C LYS A 82 14.20 -2.10 12.50
N GLY A 83 12.89 -1.98 12.35
CA GLY A 83 12.26 -0.75 11.91
C GLY A 83 12.36 -0.55 10.40
N PHE A 84 12.40 0.72 9.98
CA PHE A 84 12.43 1.10 8.57
C PHE A 84 13.73 0.68 7.87
N LEU A 85 13.61 0.31 6.59
CA LEU A 85 14.76 0.10 5.73
C LEU A 85 15.46 1.44 5.46
N ARG A 86 16.78 1.37 5.25
CA ARG A 86 17.59 2.56 4.91
C ARG A 86 17.26 3.15 3.53
N TYR A 87 16.72 2.33 2.63
CA TYR A 87 16.46 2.70 1.24
C TYR A 87 15.12 3.43 1.12
N ARG A 88 15.09 4.43 0.23
CA ARG A 88 13.96 5.32 0.01
C ARG A 88 13.73 5.46 -1.49
N TRP A 89 12.47 5.63 -1.87
CA TRP A 89 12.06 5.78 -3.27
C TRP A 89 12.42 7.19 -3.75
N GLU A 90 13.53 7.28 -4.48
CA GLU A 90 14.10 8.49 -5.03
C GLU A 90 14.19 8.29 -6.55
N GLY A 91 13.20 8.84 -7.26
CA GLY A 91 12.97 8.53 -8.67
C GLY A 91 14.09 8.99 -9.63
N TYR A 92 14.05 8.59 -10.89
CA TYR A 92 12.97 7.85 -11.56
C TYR A 92 13.11 6.32 -11.46
N ASP A 93 12.06 5.65 -10.99
CA ASP A 93 11.98 4.19 -10.76
C ASP A 93 10.51 3.69 -10.84
N GLU A 94 10.24 2.46 -10.40
CA GLU A 94 8.90 1.84 -10.39
C GLU A 94 7.91 2.47 -9.40
N ALA A 95 8.35 3.36 -8.49
CA ALA A 95 7.53 3.91 -7.42
C ALA A 95 6.59 5.04 -7.86
N LEU A 96 6.47 5.33 -9.16
CA LEU A 96 5.55 6.37 -9.65
C LEU A 96 4.11 6.14 -9.16
N ILE A 97 3.60 4.91 -9.26
CA ILE A 97 2.24 4.57 -8.79
C ILE A 97 2.10 4.70 -7.28
N LEU A 98 3.17 4.41 -6.53
CA LEU A 98 3.21 4.58 -5.08
C LEU A 98 3.00 6.04 -4.70
N TYR A 99 3.67 6.99 -5.38
CA TYR A 99 3.47 8.41 -5.11
C TYR A 99 2.10 8.91 -5.55
N VAL A 100 1.57 8.44 -6.69
CA VAL A 100 0.20 8.79 -7.14
C VAL A 100 -0.85 8.37 -6.09
N LEU A 101 -0.77 7.12 -5.61
CA LEU A 101 -1.67 6.61 -4.57
C LEU A 101 -1.44 7.29 -3.21
N GLY A 102 -0.19 7.58 -2.87
CA GLY A 102 0.15 8.27 -1.63
C GLY A 102 -0.39 9.69 -1.57
N LEU A 103 -0.24 10.46 -2.66
CA LEU A 103 -0.76 11.82 -2.79
C LEU A 103 -2.30 11.84 -2.90
N GLY A 104 -2.87 10.84 -3.58
CA GLY A 104 -4.33 10.72 -3.76
C GLY A 104 -5.09 10.15 -2.56
N SER A 105 -4.42 9.81 -1.45
CA SER A 105 -5.08 9.15 -0.32
C SER A 105 -6.04 10.09 0.40
N PRO A 106 -7.32 9.72 0.60
CA PRO A 106 -8.30 10.59 1.25
C PRO A 106 -8.18 10.61 2.79
N THR A 107 -7.36 9.74 3.38
CA THR A 107 -7.26 9.55 4.84
C THR A 107 -5.88 9.87 5.39
N HIS A 108 -4.82 9.43 4.72
CA HIS A 108 -3.44 9.60 5.17
C HIS A 108 -2.53 10.06 4.02
N PRO A 109 -2.83 11.18 3.36
CA PRO A 109 -2.09 11.62 2.17
C PRO A 109 -0.65 12.00 2.48
N LEU A 110 0.25 11.71 1.54
CA LEU A 110 1.56 12.33 1.48
C LEU A 110 1.41 13.85 1.29
N PRO A 111 2.33 14.66 1.85
CA PRO A 111 2.45 16.06 1.47
C PRO A 111 2.87 16.18 -0.02
N PRO A 112 2.49 17.27 -0.71
CA PRO A 112 2.90 17.53 -2.08
C PRO A 112 4.36 17.97 -2.24
N GLU A 113 4.97 18.54 -1.18
CA GLU A 113 6.39 18.90 -1.10
C GLU A 113 7.35 17.71 -0.92
#